data_AF-A0A1A8L4D7-F1
#
_entry.id   AF-A0A1A8L4D7-F1
#
_cell.length_a   1.000
_cell.length_b   1.000
_cell.length_c   1.000
_cell.angle_alpha   90.00
_cell.angle_beta   90.00
_cell.angle_gamma   90.00
#
_symmetry.space_group_name_H-M   'P 1'
#
loop_
_entity.id
_entity.type
_entity.pdbx_description
1 polymer ?
#
loop_
_entity_poly.entity_id
_entity_poly.type
_entity_poly.pdbx_seq_one_letter_code
_entity_poly.pdbx_strand_id
1 'polypeptide(L)'
;AFITGAFVAKIARPQKRAGVIQFSPQAVVGQNQGQTCLMIRVTNLLHRPLVDVKVNAVLYEEHEGQALHQTSLDFHLDHLGQQPCPFFIFPLTFYHPLDRQSPLYSTLCEGSSKHFELVVFLTASQEGTGDSCQKRTSYLRQEIQYDRRFLPALGLDDQGRYLVSNQHFDTTPSKEPLNKDCVVQINGDGSDRME
;
A
#
# COMPACT_ATOMS: atom_id res chain seq x y z
N ALA A 1 -25.52 0.59 -11.45
CA ALA A 1 -24.41 0.12 -10.60
C ALA A 1 -23.32 -0.41 -11.51
N PHE A 2 -22.33 0.41 -11.86
CA PHE A 2 -21.28 0.01 -12.82
C PHE A 2 -20.14 -0.76 -12.15
N ILE A 3 -20.03 -0.62 -10.83
CA ILE A 3 -19.14 -1.41 -10.00
C ILE A 3 -19.89 -2.68 -9.58
N THR A 4 -20.19 -3.53 -10.56
CA THR A 4 -20.90 -4.79 -10.40
C THR A 4 -19.90 -5.93 -10.28
N GLY A 5 -19.60 -6.38 -9.06
CA GLY A 5 -18.98 -7.69 -8.75
C GLY A 5 -17.61 -8.02 -9.39
N ALA A 6 -17.07 -7.11 -10.20
CA ALA A 6 -15.91 -7.06 -11.09
C ALA A 6 -15.67 -5.55 -11.31
N PHE A 7 -14.58 -4.90 -10.93
CA PHE A 7 -13.22 -5.11 -11.41
C PHE A 7 -12.54 -6.25 -10.65
N VAL A 8 -12.82 -6.36 -9.35
CA VAL A 8 -12.98 -7.48 -8.37
C VAL A 8 -12.53 -8.91 -8.73
N ALA A 9 -12.52 -9.31 -10.00
CA ALA A 9 -11.69 -10.44 -10.38
C ALA A 9 -10.20 -10.08 -10.25
N LYS A 10 -9.79 -8.84 -10.62
CA LYS A 10 -8.48 -8.32 -11.11
C LYS A 10 -7.26 -8.35 -10.19
N ILE A 11 -7.28 -9.39 -9.38
CA ILE A 11 -6.17 -10.28 -9.07
C ILE A 11 -6.27 -11.58 -9.92
N ALA A 12 -7.24 -11.72 -10.84
CA ALA A 12 -7.74 -12.97 -11.40
C ALA A 12 -6.74 -13.67 -12.33
N ARG A 13 -5.80 -14.35 -11.69
CA ARG A 13 -5.05 -15.58 -11.99
C ARG A 13 -4.86 -15.99 -13.47
N PRO A 14 -3.66 -16.43 -13.92
CA PRO A 14 -2.65 -17.10 -13.08
C PRO A 14 -1.26 -16.45 -13.10
N GLN A 15 -0.73 -16.21 -11.90
CA GLN A 15 0.64 -15.74 -11.65
C GLN A 15 1.64 -16.90 -11.61
N LYS A 16 1.73 -17.71 -12.67
CA LYS A 16 2.55 -18.95 -12.63
C LYS A 16 4.05 -18.71 -12.39
N ARG A 17 4.55 -17.48 -12.56
CA ARG A 17 5.96 -17.10 -12.30
C ARG A 17 6.17 -16.08 -11.17
N ALA A 18 5.09 -15.49 -10.64
CA ALA A 18 5.14 -14.45 -9.60
C ALA A 18 4.39 -14.85 -8.31
N GLY A 19 3.91 -16.09 -8.19
CA GLY A 19 3.15 -16.59 -7.02
C GLY A 19 3.88 -16.51 -5.68
N VAL A 20 5.16 -16.15 -5.72
CA VAL A 20 6.12 -16.02 -4.63
C VAL A 20 6.37 -14.57 -4.21
N ILE A 21 5.91 -13.56 -4.96
CA ILE A 21 5.87 -12.18 -4.44
C ILE A 21 4.52 -11.98 -3.77
N GLN A 22 4.49 -11.47 -2.55
CA GLN A 22 3.26 -11.19 -1.80
C GLN A 22 3.12 -9.71 -1.51
N PHE A 23 1.93 -9.15 -1.77
CA PHE A 23 1.52 -7.85 -1.26
C PHE A 23 0.87 -8.03 0.12
N SER A 24 0.93 -7.00 0.94
CA SER A 24 0.18 -6.93 2.19
C SER A 24 -1.32 -7.10 1.89
N PRO A 25 -2.07 -7.87 2.71
CA PRO A 25 -3.52 -8.02 2.51
C PRO A 25 -4.31 -6.71 2.67
N GLN A 26 -3.71 -5.72 3.34
CA GLN A 26 -4.27 -4.41 3.59
C GLN A 26 -3.20 -3.36 3.27
N ALA A 27 -3.61 -2.19 2.80
CA ALA A 27 -2.77 -1.00 2.81
C ALA A 27 -3.00 -0.24 4.12
N VAL A 28 -2.04 0.57 4.55
CA VAL A 28 -2.17 1.37 5.77
C VAL A 28 -1.89 2.83 5.52
N VAL A 29 -2.68 3.72 6.12
CA VAL A 29 -2.46 5.15 6.15
C VAL A 29 -1.93 5.52 7.54
N GLY A 30 -0.80 6.22 7.58
CA GLY A 30 -0.17 6.63 8.81
C GLY A 30 0.99 7.59 8.58
N GLN A 31 1.63 8.01 9.67
CA GLN A 31 2.78 8.91 9.61
C GLN A 31 4.06 8.15 9.27
N ASN A 32 4.82 8.68 8.31
CA ASN A 32 6.18 8.27 8.00
C ASN A 32 7.04 9.52 7.80
N GLN A 33 8.12 9.65 8.58
CA GLN A 33 9.06 10.78 8.51
C GLN A 33 8.37 12.18 8.57
N GLY A 34 7.32 12.31 9.40
CA GLY A 34 6.57 13.56 9.56
C GLY A 34 5.55 13.85 8.46
N GLN A 35 5.30 12.90 7.56
CA GLN A 35 4.33 13.02 6.47
C GLN A 35 3.30 11.88 6.50
N THR A 36 2.04 12.23 6.29
CA THR A 36 0.97 11.23 6.09
C THR A 36 1.18 10.51 4.76
N CYS A 37 1.26 9.19 4.80
CA CYS A 37 1.48 8.36 3.63
C CYS A 37 0.51 7.18 3.60
N LEU A 38 0.09 6.80 2.38
CA LEU A 38 -0.42 5.47 2.11
C LEU A 38 0.76 4.52 1.95
N MET A 39 0.72 3.39 2.63
CA MET A 39 1.79 2.41 2.71
C MET A 39 1.32 1.04 2.25
N ILE A 40 2.15 0.38 1.45
CA ILE A 40 1.95 -0.98 0.99
C ILE A 40 3.23 -1.76 1.25
N ARG A 41 3.12 -2.96 1.82
CA ARG A 41 4.27 -3.83 2.00
C ARG A 41 4.29 -4.95 0.98
N VAL A 42 5.47 -5.26 0.47
CA VAL A 42 5.71 -6.39 -0.44
C VAL A 42 6.82 -7.28 0.06
N THR A 43 6.69 -8.58 -0.16
CA THR A 43 7.66 -9.59 0.27
C THR A 43 8.04 -10.49 -0.89
N ASN A 44 9.34 -10.76 -1.04
CA ASN A 44 9.87 -11.75 -1.96
C ASN A 44 10.02 -13.09 -1.23
N LEU A 45 9.24 -14.10 -1.62
CA LEU A 45 9.36 -15.46 -1.11
C LEU A 45 10.24 -16.34 -2.01
N LEU A 46 10.88 -15.79 -3.05
CA LEU A 46 11.91 -16.51 -3.78
C LEU A 46 13.15 -16.65 -2.90
N HIS A 47 13.81 -17.80 -3.01
CA HIS A 47 15.15 -18.01 -2.44
C HIS A 47 16.24 -17.15 -3.10
N ARG A 48 15.92 -16.45 -4.20
CA ARG A 48 16.85 -15.60 -4.96
C ARG A 48 16.39 -14.13 -4.93
N PRO A 49 17.33 -13.18 -4.92
CA PRO A 49 17.01 -11.77 -5.01
C PRO A 49 16.33 -11.45 -6.35
N LEU A 50 15.47 -10.44 -6.30
CA LEU A 50 15.04 -9.70 -7.48
C LEU A 50 15.68 -8.31 -7.45
N VAL A 51 15.87 -7.72 -8.62
CA VAL A 51 16.49 -6.40 -8.79
C VAL A 51 15.54 -5.45 -9.49
N ASP A 52 15.89 -4.16 -9.48
CA ASP A 52 15.13 -3.08 -10.12
C ASP A 52 13.64 -3.03 -9.74
N VAL A 53 13.35 -3.19 -8.45
CA VAL A 53 11.98 -3.34 -7.96
C VAL A 53 11.30 -1.99 -7.84
N LYS A 54 10.11 -1.87 -8.44
CA LYS A 54 9.30 -0.65 -8.45
C LYS A 54 7.85 -0.97 -8.17
N VAL A 55 7.16 -0.06 -7.49
CA VAL A 55 5.71 -0.11 -7.29
C VAL A 55 5.07 1.15 -7.83
N ASN A 56 4.06 0.97 -8.66
CA ASN A 56 3.19 2.03 -9.17
C ASN A 56 1.74 1.57 -9.09
N ALA A 57 0.80 2.49 -9.19
CA ALA A 57 -0.61 2.16 -9.11
C ALA A 57 -1.46 3.04 -10.03
N VAL A 58 -2.71 2.61 -10.22
CA VAL A 58 -3.74 3.33 -10.94
C VAL A 58 -4.97 3.39 -10.04
N LEU A 59 -5.39 4.61 -9.74
CA LEU A 59 -6.65 4.90 -9.05
C LEU A 59 -7.79 4.89 -10.06
N TYR A 60 -8.75 3.99 -9.85
CA TYR A 60 -9.97 3.92 -10.63
C TYR A 60 -11.12 4.53 -9.83
N GLU A 61 -11.74 5.60 -10.34
CA GLU A 61 -12.82 6.35 -9.66
C GLU A 61 -14.04 6.57 -10.57
N GLU A 62 -15.23 6.55 -9.99
CA GLU A 62 -16.47 6.90 -10.70
C GLU A 62 -16.78 8.40 -10.54
N HIS A 63 -16.91 9.11 -11.66
CA HIS A 63 -17.34 10.52 -11.69
C HIS A 63 -18.75 10.66 -12.29
N GLU A 64 -19.57 11.54 -11.68
CA GLU A 64 -20.92 12.02 -12.05
C GLU A 64 -21.49 11.51 -13.41
N GLY A 65 -21.93 10.24 -13.46
CA GLY A 65 -22.65 9.70 -14.62
C GLY A 65 -22.02 8.55 -15.40
N GLN A 66 -21.18 7.71 -14.76
CA GLN A 66 -20.68 6.37 -15.21
C GLN A 66 -19.31 6.32 -15.91
N ALA A 67 -18.63 7.44 -16.14
CA ALA A 67 -17.29 7.41 -16.71
C ALA A 67 -16.25 7.01 -15.64
N LEU A 68 -15.51 5.93 -15.89
CA LEU A 68 -14.42 5.47 -15.03
C LEU A 68 -13.16 6.29 -15.30
N HIS A 69 -12.78 7.14 -14.34
CA HIS A 69 -11.55 7.90 -14.39
C HIS A 69 -10.36 7.05 -13.91
N GLN A 70 -9.20 7.25 -14.54
CA GLN A 70 -7.98 6.52 -14.25
C GLN A 70 -6.85 7.50 -14.00
N THR A 71 -6.27 7.46 -12.82
CA THR A 71 -5.16 8.35 -12.45
C THR A 71 -3.97 7.54 -11.96
N SER A 72 -2.82 7.72 -12.58
CA SER A 72 -1.58 7.06 -12.17
C SER A 72 -1.01 7.69 -10.90
N LEU A 73 -0.40 6.86 -10.06
CA LEU A 73 0.28 7.31 -8.86
C LEU A 73 1.48 6.41 -8.56
N ASP A 74 2.55 7.05 -8.09
CA ASP A 74 3.83 6.40 -7.83
C ASP A 74 4.03 6.12 -6.34
N PHE A 75 4.72 5.02 -6.06
CA PHE A 75 5.18 4.69 -4.72
C PHE A 75 6.71 4.66 -4.68
N HIS A 76 7.26 5.16 -3.59
CA HIS A 76 8.70 5.21 -3.36
C HIS A 76 9.11 4.39 -2.14
N LEU A 77 10.40 4.08 -2.04
CA LEU A 77 10.99 3.55 -0.81
C LEU A 77 11.62 4.69 -0.01
N ASP A 78 11.71 4.50 1.31
CA ASP A 78 12.42 5.41 2.19
C ASP A 78 13.83 5.68 1.64
N HIS A 79 14.20 6.95 1.56
CA HIS A 79 15.52 7.45 1.13
C HIS A 79 15.96 7.15 -0.32
N LEU A 80 15.24 6.32 -1.07
CA LEU A 80 15.50 6.07 -2.50
C LEU A 80 14.64 6.96 -3.42
N GLY A 81 13.58 7.57 -2.90
CA GLY A 81 12.67 8.37 -3.71
C GLY A 81 12.13 7.56 -4.90
N GLN A 82 12.13 8.15 -6.08
CA GLN A 82 11.60 7.50 -7.29
C GLN A 82 12.54 6.45 -7.91
N GLN A 83 13.71 6.21 -7.31
CA GLN A 83 14.64 5.22 -7.84
C GLN A 83 14.18 3.79 -7.53
N PRO A 84 14.38 2.85 -8.47
CA PRO A 84 14.08 1.44 -8.24
C PRO A 84 14.91 0.89 -7.08
N CYS A 85 14.34 -0.05 -6.32
CA CYS A 85 15.11 -0.77 -5.33
C CYS A 85 16.12 -1.68 -6.04
N PRO A 86 17.43 -1.58 -5.75
CA PRO A 86 18.43 -2.43 -6.40
C PRO A 86 18.29 -3.89 -5.98
N PHE A 87 17.81 -4.19 -4.76
CA PHE A 87 17.70 -5.55 -4.23
C PHE A 87 16.42 -5.77 -3.43
N PHE A 88 15.67 -6.80 -3.79
CA PHE A 88 14.48 -7.26 -3.09
C PHE A 88 14.72 -8.64 -2.47
N ILE A 89 15.29 -8.61 -1.26
CA ILE A 89 15.69 -9.79 -0.47
C ILE A 89 14.81 -9.95 0.77
N PHE A 90 14.28 -8.85 1.31
CA PHE A 90 13.44 -8.80 2.50
C PHE A 90 12.18 -7.98 2.23
N PRO A 91 11.17 -8.02 3.12
CA PRO A 91 9.96 -7.22 2.93
C PRO A 91 10.25 -5.73 2.83
N LEU A 92 9.72 -5.09 1.78
CA LEU A 92 9.89 -3.67 1.50
C LEU A 92 8.56 -2.95 1.74
N THR A 93 8.60 -1.77 2.36
CA THR A 93 7.43 -0.91 2.52
C THR A 93 7.55 0.25 1.53
N PHE A 94 6.55 0.36 0.66
CA PHE A 94 6.43 1.39 -0.36
C PHE A 94 5.45 2.46 0.12
N TYR A 95 5.77 3.72 -0.13
CA TYR A 95 5.06 4.89 0.39
C TYR A 95 4.55 5.76 -0.75
N HIS A 96 3.32 6.26 -0.60
CA HIS A 96 2.76 7.32 -1.42
C HIS A 96 2.38 8.50 -0.53
N PRO A 97 2.96 9.70 -0.74
CA PRO A 97 2.57 10.92 -0.03
C PRO A 97 1.08 11.20 -0.19
N LEU A 98 0.38 11.46 0.91
CA LEU A 98 -1.01 11.92 0.89
C LEU A 98 -1.06 13.42 1.20
N ASP A 99 -0.37 14.21 0.37
CA ASP A 99 -0.50 15.66 0.39
C ASP A 99 -1.68 16.13 -0.50
N ARG A 100 -1.95 17.43 -0.52
CA ARG A 100 -3.06 18.01 -1.30
C ARG A 100 -2.91 17.86 -2.82
N GLN A 101 -1.74 17.48 -3.31
CA GLN A 101 -1.49 17.21 -4.73
C GLN A 101 -1.74 15.74 -5.08
N SER A 102 -1.80 14.85 -4.09
CA SER A 102 -2.13 13.45 -4.30
C SER A 102 -3.54 13.29 -4.88
N PRO A 103 -3.70 12.51 -5.97
CA PRO A 103 -5.02 12.14 -6.48
C PRO A 103 -5.88 11.42 -5.44
N LEU A 104 -5.25 10.67 -4.54
CA LEU A 104 -5.92 9.95 -3.45
C LEU A 104 -6.41 10.86 -2.32
N TYR A 105 -5.92 12.09 -2.24
CA TYR A 105 -6.21 12.98 -1.13
C TYR A 105 -7.73 13.16 -0.95
N SER A 106 -8.41 13.63 -1.99
CA SER A 106 -9.86 13.87 -1.95
C SER A 106 -10.69 12.57 -1.82
N THR A 107 -10.15 11.45 -2.29
CA THR A 107 -10.82 10.15 -2.33
C THR A 107 -10.78 9.46 -0.96
N LEU A 108 -9.69 9.64 -0.21
CA LEU A 108 -9.48 9.08 1.12
C LEU A 108 -9.92 10.02 2.25
N CYS A 109 -10.21 11.30 1.97
CA CYS A 109 -10.83 12.19 2.94
C CYS A 109 -12.17 11.63 3.47
N GLU A 110 -12.39 11.82 4.77
CA GLU A 110 -13.64 11.46 5.44
C GLU A 110 -14.86 12.09 4.77
N GLY A 111 -15.97 11.33 4.70
CA GLY A 111 -17.22 11.78 4.09
C GLY A 111 -17.29 11.66 2.55
N SER A 112 -16.20 11.30 1.88
CA SER A 112 -16.24 11.03 0.44
C SER A 112 -17.14 9.82 0.14
N SER A 113 -18.23 10.00 -0.60
CA SER A 113 -19.09 8.88 -1.06
C SER A 113 -18.59 8.24 -2.37
N LYS A 114 -17.46 8.71 -2.90
CA LYS A 114 -16.90 8.19 -4.16
C LYS A 114 -16.44 6.75 -3.97
N HIS A 115 -16.88 5.88 -4.86
CA HIS A 115 -16.33 4.53 -4.93
C HIS A 115 -15.03 4.55 -5.74
N PHE A 116 -14.03 3.83 -5.25
CA PHE A 116 -12.75 3.67 -5.95
C PHE A 116 -12.14 2.29 -5.74
N GLU A 117 -11.23 1.91 -6.65
CA GLU A 117 -10.33 0.77 -6.48
C GLU A 117 -8.90 1.21 -6.84
N LEU A 118 -7.95 0.97 -5.95
CA LEU A 118 -6.54 1.26 -6.17
C LEU A 118 -5.83 0.01 -6.68
N VAL A 119 -5.52 -0.05 -7.98
CA VAL A 119 -4.83 -1.19 -8.58
C VAL A 119 -3.33 -0.95 -8.54
N VAL A 120 -2.58 -1.88 -7.94
CA VAL A 120 -1.16 -1.75 -7.64
C VAL A 120 -0.36 -2.78 -8.44
N PHE A 121 0.75 -2.32 -9.01
CA PHE A 121 1.64 -3.07 -9.87
C PHE A 121 3.03 -3.06 -9.25
N LEU A 122 3.65 -4.24 -9.16
CA LEU A 122 5.06 -4.39 -8.88
C LEU A 122 5.74 -4.91 -10.13
N THR A 123 6.84 -4.27 -10.50
CA THR A 123 7.77 -4.74 -11.53
C THR A 123 9.12 -5.01 -10.90
N ALA A 124 9.77 -6.07 -11.34
CA ALA A 124 11.09 -6.48 -10.87
C ALA A 124 11.79 -7.31 -11.96
N SER A 125 13.11 -7.45 -11.87
CA SER A 125 13.89 -8.29 -12.78
C SER A 125 14.57 -9.41 -11.99
N GLN A 126 14.73 -10.58 -12.61
CA GLN A 126 15.49 -11.67 -12.03
C GLN A 126 16.99 -11.40 -12.21
N GLU A 127 17.75 -11.50 -11.13
CA GLU A 127 19.21 -11.40 -11.17
C GLU A 127 19.82 -12.46 -12.10
N GLY A 128 20.81 -12.06 -12.89
CA GLY A 128 21.56 -12.92 -13.82
C GLY A 128 20.88 -13.17 -15.17
N THR A 129 19.56 -13.39 -15.22
CA THR A 129 18.85 -13.61 -16.50
C THR A 129 18.24 -12.34 -17.09
N GLY A 130 17.94 -11.34 -16.25
CA GLY A 130 17.26 -10.12 -16.68
C GLY A 130 15.78 -10.31 -17.00
N ASP A 131 15.21 -11.50 -16.73
CA ASP A 131 13.80 -11.78 -16.99
C ASP A 131 12.92 -10.88 -16.12
N SER A 132 11.95 -10.21 -16.75
CA SER A 132 11.00 -9.37 -16.02
C SER A 132 9.93 -10.19 -15.32
N CYS A 133 9.60 -9.76 -14.10
CA CYS A 133 8.54 -10.28 -13.26
C CYS A 133 7.55 -9.15 -12.96
N GLN A 134 6.26 -9.48 -13.00
CA GLN A 134 5.21 -8.54 -12.63
C GLN A 134 4.22 -9.20 -11.65
N LYS A 135 3.89 -8.47 -10.59
CA LYS A 135 2.84 -8.81 -9.63
C LYS A 135 1.80 -7.70 -9.60
N ARG A 136 0.54 -8.07 -9.40
CA ARG A 136 -0.56 -7.11 -9.24
C ARG A 136 -1.40 -7.46 -8.01
N THR A 137 -1.92 -6.43 -7.37
CA THR A 137 -2.98 -6.50 -6.35
C THR A 137 -3.92 -5.31 -6.54
N SER A 138 -5.02 -5.27 -5.81
CA SER A 138 -5.82 -4.05 -5.66
C SER A 138 -6.24 -3.85 -4.21
N TYR A 139 -6.62 -2.63 -3.87
CA TYR A 139 -7.17 -2.25 -2.57
C TYR A 139 -8.45 -1.43 -2.78
N LEU A 140 -9.52 -1.90 -2.16
CA LEU A 140 -10.77 -1.16 -1.98
C LEU A 140 -10.67 -0.30 -0.71
N ARG A 141 -11.61 0.64 -0.54
CA ARG A 141 -11.63 1.53 0.64
C ARG A 141 -11.58 0.75 1.97
N GLN A 142 -12.34 -0.34 2.09
CA GLN A 142 -12.37 -1.16 3.31
C GLN A 142 -11.08 -1.98 3.55
N GLU A 143 -10.17 -2.03 2.57
CA GLU A 143 -8.88 -2.71 2.66
C GLU A 143 -7.73 -1.75 2.99
N ILE A 144 -8.07 -0.50 3.33
CA ILE A 144 -7.14 0.55 3.75
C ILE A 144 -7.39 0.85 5.24
N GLN A 145 -6.39 0.60 6.08
CA GLN A 145 -6.46 0.86 7.53
C GLN A 145 -5.84 2.22 7.86
N TYR A 146 -6.60 3.09 8.50
CA TYR A 146 -6.15 4.41 8.93
C TYR A 146 -5.47 4.37 10.30
N ASP A 147 -4.65 5.39 10.58
CA ASP A 147 -3.86 5.55 11.81
C ASP A 147 -3.01 4.33 12.16
N ARG A 148 -2.50 3.64 11.13
CA ARG A 148 -1.71 2.42 11.27
C ARG A 148 -0.39 2.52 10.52
N ARG A 149 0.58 1.77 11.02
CA ARG A 149 1.84 1.48 10.34
C ARG A 149 2.14 -0.01 10.44
N PHE A 150 2.89 -0.53 9.48
CA PHE A 150 3.38 -1.90 9.58
C PHE A 150 4.39 -2.03 10.73
N LEU A 151 4.39 -3.18 11.42
CA LEU A 151 5.44 -3.55 12.36
C LEU A 151 6.80 -3.66 11.64
N PRO A 152 7.94 -3.58 12.35
CA PRO A 152 9.24 -3.84 11.73
C PRO A 152 9.28 -5.21 11.05
N ALA A 153 9.69 -5.24 9.78
CA ALA A 153 9.83 -6.49 9.04
C ALA A 153 11.12 -7.25 9.36
N LEU A 154 12.13 -6.52 9.84
CA LEU A 154 13.45 -7.05 10.17
C LEU A 154 13.75 -6.82 11.64
N GLY A 155 14.34 -7.84 12.26
CA GLY A 155 14.99 -7.75 13.56
C GLY A 155 16.41 -8.30 13.48
N LEU A 156 17.15 -8.19 14.58
CA LEU A 156 18.43 -8.85 14.77
C LEU A 156 18.27 -9.96 15.81
N ASP A 157 18.93 -11.09 15.59
CA ASP A 157 19.08 -12.10 16.63
C ASP A 157 20.22 -11.79 17.59
N ASP A 158 20.40 -12.65 18.60
CA ASP A 158 21.45 -12.53 19.62
C ASP A 158 22.88 -12.57 19.03
N GLN A 159 23.02 -13.02 17.78
CA GLN A 159 24.29 -13.06 17.04
C GLN A 159 24.44 -11.89 16.06
N GLY A 160 23.50 -10.95 16.03
CA GLY A 160 23.52 -9.79 15.14
C GLY A 160 23.15 -10.09 13.69
N ARG A 161 22.51 -11.24 13.41
CA ARG A 161 22.06 -11.61 12.07
C ARG A 161 20.65 -11.08 11.82
N TYR A 162 20.39 -10.62 10.60
CA TYR A 162 19.06 -10.17 10.20
C TYR A 162 18.07 -11.34 10.13
N LEU A 163 16.94 -11.19 10.81
CA LEU A 163 15.81 -12.11 10.75
C LEU A 163 14.57 -11.39 10.20
N VAL A 164 13.88 -12.03 9.26
CA VAL A 164 12.57 -11.58 8.79
C VAL A 164 11.51 -12.00 9.81
N SER A 165 10.74 -11.04 10.30
CA SER A 165 9.63 -11.30 11.21
C SER A 165 8.50 -12.05 10.52
N ASN A 166 7.96 -13.11 11.13
CA ASN A 166 6.76 -13.79 10.64
C ASN A 166 5.50 -12.90 10.66
N GLN A 167 5.56 -11.80 11.41
CA GLN A 167 4.50 -10.80 11.56
C GLN A 167 4.76 -9.58 10.66
N HIS A 168 5.54 -9.73 9.59
CA HIS A 168 5.90 -8.59 8.76
C HIS A 168 4.70 -7.94 8.05
N PHE A 169 3.50 -8.53 8.02
CA PHE A 169 2.29 -7.85 7.54
C PHE A 169 1.43 -7.26 8.66
N ASP A 170 1.75 -7.55 9.92
CA ASP A 170 0.99 -7.06 11.06
C ASP A 170 1.19 -5.55 11.22
N THR A 171 0.17 -4.90 11.78
CA THR A 171 0.09 -3.44 11.90
C THR A 171 -0.08 -3.03 13.36
N THR A 172 0.43 -1.85 13.68
CA THR A 172 0.30 -1.20 15.00
C THR A 172 -0.24 0.21 14.81
N PRO A 173 -0.90 0.80 15.84
CA PRO A 173 -1.26 2.21 15.80
C PRO A 173 -0.07 3.11 15.48
N SER A 174 -0.29 4.12 14.65
CA SER A 174 0.65 5.21 14.43
C SER A 174 0.81 5.99 15.74
N LYS A 175 2.05 6.16 16.22
CA LYS A 175 2.33 6.89 17.47
C LYS A 175 2.17 8.41 17.31
N GLU A 176 2.16 8.89 16.07
CA GLU A 176 1.96 10.29 15.74
C GLU A 176 0.56 10.48 15.16
N PRO A 177 -0.19 11.51 15.62
CA PRO A 177 -1.51 11.80 15.08
C PRO A 177 -1.41 12.14 13.58
N LEU A 178 -2.36 11.68 12.78
CA LEU A 178 -2.45 12.08 11.38
C LEU A 178 -2.62 13.61 11.28
N ASN A 179 -2.11 14.20 10.20
CA ASN A 179 -2.42 15.61 9.93
C ASN A 179 -3.94 15.76 9.81
N LYS A 180 -4.54 16.66 10.63
CA LYS A 180 -5.99 16.85 10.77
C LYS A 180 -6.70 17.22 9.47
N ASP A 181 -5.95 17.65 8.46
CA ASP A 181 -6.48 17.91 7.12
C ASP A 181 -6.86 16.61 6.34
N CYS A 182 -6.29 15.45 6.71
CA CYS A 182 -6.68 14.13 6.19
C CYS A 182 -7.68 13.38 7.09
N VAL A 183 -7.82 13.78 8.37
CA VAL A 183 -8.70 13.17 9.38
C VAL A 183 -9.55 14.27 9.98
N VAL A 184 -10.67 14.58 9.34
CA VAL A 184 -11.70 15.36 10.02
C VAL A 184 -12.75 14.40 10.58
N GLN A 185 -12.38 13.86 11.75
CA GLN A 185 -13.22 13.32 12.82
C GLN A 185 -13.81 11.91 12.68
N ILE A 186 -12.96 10.88 12.73
CA ILE A 186 -13.35 9.59 13.31
C ILE A 186 -13.35 9.69 14.84
N ASN A 187 -14.51 10.08 15.41
CA ASN A 187 -15.15 9.51 16.61
C ASN A 187 -16.22 10.47 17.13
N GLY A 188 -17.43 10.36 16.58
CA GLY A 188 -18.63 10.66 17.34
C GLY A 188 -18.91 9.47 18.26
N ASP A 189 -18.37 9.51 19.48
CA ASP A 189 -18.86 8.65 20.56
C ASP A 189 -19.64 9.55 21.53
N GLY A 190 -20.93 9.67 21.23
CA GLY A 190 -21.91 10.13 22.21
C GLY A 190 -22.01 9.07 23.29
N SER A 191 -21.46 9.37 24.46
CA SER A 191 -21.90 8.74 25.69
C SER A 191 -22.23 9.82 26.71
N ASP A 192 -23.48 9.72 27.18
CA ASP A 192 -24.15 10.59 28.12
C ASP A 192 -23.33 10.90 29.36
N ARG A 193 -23.35 12.19 29.75
CA ARG A 193 -23.39 12.59 31.15
C ARG A 193 -24.34 13.77 31.32
N MET A 194 -25.64 13.46 31.39
CA MET A 194 -26.55 14.19 32.29
C MET A 194 -26.55 13.43 33.62
N GLU A 195 -25.83 13.97 34.59
CA GLU A 195 -26.20 14.19 36.00
C GLU A 195 -25.05 14.89 36.72
#